data_AF-A0A5J4PB97-F1
#
_entry.id   AF-A0A5J4PB97-F1
#
_cell.length_a   1.000
_cell.length_b   1.000
_cell.length_c   1.000
_cell.angle_alpha   90.00
_cell.angle_beta   90.00
_cell.angle_gamma   90.00
#
_symmetry.space_group_name_H-M   'P 1'
#
loop_
_entity.id
_entity.type
_entity.pdbx_description
1 polymer ?
#
loop_
_entity_poly.entity_id
_entity_poly.type
_entity_poly.pdbx_seq_one_letter_code
_entity_poly.pdbx_strand_id
1 'polypeptide(L)'
;QDDNAICYLTLANDLIHQVNPHAITIAEEVSGMPGLAVKFEDGGYGFDYRMAMNIPDYWIKILKEKIDEDWKPSALFWEVTNRRYEEKTISYAESHDQALVGDKTIIFHLIDADMYWFMQKGDENYRVNRGIALHKMIRFLTATTINGGYLNFMGNEFGHPEWIDFPRDGNGWSNSFQQIGRHTNTPPCQ
;
A
#
# COMPACT_ATOMS: atom_id res chain seq x y z
N GLN A 1 13.31 -22.88 -4.04
CA GLN A 1 14.04 -21.59 -4.11
C GLN A 1 15.20 -21.79 -5.06
N ASP A 2 15.58 -20.76 -5.80
CA ASP A 2 16.73 -20.81 -6.71
C ASP A 2 17.96 -20.26 -5.98
N ASP A 3 18.88 -21.16 -5.64
CA ASP A 3 20.09 -20.84 -4.88
C ASP A 3 20.98 -19.82 -5.61
N ASN A 4 20.95 -19.80 -6.94
CA ASN A 4 21.73 -18.83 -7.72
C ASN A 4 21.15 -17.42 -7.59
N ALA A 5 19.82 -17.29 -7.58
CA ALA A 5 19.16 -16.01 -7.41
C ALA A 5 19.40 -15.44 -6.00
N ILE A 6 19.35 -16.31 -4.99
CA ILE A 6 19.68 -15.94 -3.60
C ILE A 6 21.12 -15.44 -3.51
N CYS A 7 22.08 -16.21 -4.06
CA CYS A 7 23.49 -15.82 -4.07
C CYS A 7 23.69 -14.46 -4.75
N TYR A 8 23.04 -14.24 -5.90
CA TYR A 8 23.08 -12.98 -6.61
C TYR A 8 22.56 -11.80 -5.77
N LEU A 9 21.38 -11.93 -5.15
CA LEU A 9 20.78 -10.86 -4.35
C LEU A 9 21.62 -10.52 -3.12
N THR A 10 22.17 -11.53 -2.46
CA THR A 10 23.04 -11.34 -1.31
C THR A 10 24.32 -10.61 -1.70
N LEU A 11 24.97 -11.01 -2.80
CA LEU A 11 26.17 -10.33 -3.32
C LEU A 11 25.85 -8.90 -3.79
N ALA A 12 24.69 -8.67 -4.40
CA ALA A 12 24.26 -7.35 -4.82
C ALA A 12 24.06 -6.43 -3.61
N ASN A 13 23.40 -6.90 -2.54
CA ASN A 13 23.24 -6.14 -1.31
C ASN A 13 24.59 -5.82 -0.66
N ASP A 14 25.50 -6.79 -0.55
CA ASP A 14 26.83 -6.58 0.01
C ASP A 14 27.60 -5.51 -0.78
N LEU A 15 27.59 -5.60 -2.12
CA LEU A 15 28.22 -4.60 -2.99
C LEU A 15 27.61 -3.20 -2.83
N ILE A 16 26.28 -3.08 -2.78
CA ILE A 16 25.59 -1.79 -2.62
C ILE A 16 26.04 -1.11 -1.32
N HIS A 17 26.09 -1.85 -0.22
CA HIS A 17 26.48 -1.31 1.09
C HIS A 17 27.99 -1.03 1.21
N GLN A 18 28.83 -1.78 0.49
CA GLN A 18 30.26 -1.46 0.38
C GLN A 18 30.50 -0.15 -0.39
N VAL A 19 29.72 0.10 -1.45
CA VAL A 19 29.82 1.33 -2.26
C VAL A 19 29.21 2.52 -1.53
N ASN A 20 28.05 2.34 -0.90
CA ASN A 20 27.37 3.36 -0.13
C ASN A 20 26.76 2.75 1.15
N PRO A 21 27.40 2.93 2.32
CA PRO A 21 26.91 2.44 3.60
C PRO A 21 25.56 3.04 4.05
N HIS A 22 25.10 4.10 3.38
CA HIS A 22 23.80 4.75 3.65
C HIS A 22 22.73 4.41 2.60
N ALA A 23 23.02 3.50 1.66
CA ALA A 23 22.00 2.99 0.76
C ALA A 23 20.89 2.29 1.54
N ILE A 24 19.69 2.28 0.96
CA ILE A 24 18.54 1.54 1.49
C ILE A 24 18.07 0.59 0.40
N THR A 25 18.06 -0.71 0.69
CA THR A 25 17.50 -1.73 -0.19
C THR A 25 16.22 -2.29 0.38
N ILE A 26 15.19 -2.40 -0.47
CA ILE A 26 13.85 -2.85 -0.09
C ILE A 26 13.50 -4.06 -0.95
N ALA A 27 13.16 -5.17 -0.31
CA ALA A 27 12.68 -6.36 -0.99
C ALA A 27 11.15 -6.36 -1.11
N GLU A 28 10.66 -6.52 -2.33
CA GLU A 28 9.26 -6.81 -2.63
C GLU A 28 9.11 -8.33 -2.78
N GLU A 29 8.58 -8.98 -1.75
CA GLU A 29 8.55 -10.44 -1.63
C GLU A 29 7.29 -10.87 -0.86
N VAL A 30 6.54 -11.82 -1.44
CA VAL A 30 5.19 -12.20 -0.96
C VAL A 30 5.22 -13.36 0.04
N SER A 31 6.18 -14.29 -0.06
CA SER A 31 6.20 -15.54 0.73
C SER A 31 6.55 -15.34 2.20
N GLY A 32 7.10 -14.19 2.59
CA GLY A 32 7.50 -13.90 3.96
C GLY A 32 8.78 -14.63 4.36
N MET A 33 9.70 -14.79 3.40
CA MET A 33 10.93 -15.54 3.56
C MET A 33 11.74 -15.05 4.79
N PRO A 34 12.14 -15.95 5.72
CA PRO A 34 12.91 -15.56 6.90
C PRO A 34 14.32 -15.08 6.56
N GLY A 35 14.74 -14.03 7.25
CA GLY A 35 16.10 -13.48 7.15
C GLY A 35 16.28 -12.48 6.00
N LEU A 36 15.24 -12.20 5.21
CA LEU A 36 15.36 -11.36 4.01
C LEU A 36 15.86 -9.95 4.37
N ALA A 37 15.26 -9.35 5.39
CA ALA A 37 15.63 -8.04 5.93
C ALA A 37 16.58 -8.14 7.16
N VAL A 38 17.46 -9.16 7.15
CA VAL A 38 18.50 -9.38 8.16
C VAL A 38 19.86 -9.26 7.48
N LYS A 39 20.86 -8.77 8.23
CA LYS A 39 22.22 -8.60 7.72
C LYS A 39 22.83 -9.93 7.29
N PHE A 40 23.72 -9.87 6.31
CA PHE A 40 24.44 -11.04 5.84
C PHE A 40 25.29 -11.71 6.93
N GLU A 41 25.94 -10.91 7.79
CA GLU A 41 26.75 -11.41 8.92
C GLU A 41 25.96 -12.27 9.92
N ASP A 42 24.66 -12.00 10.05
CA ASP A 42 23.73 -12.71 10.92
C ASP A 42 23.02 -13.88 10.21
N GLY A 43 23.44 -14.21 8.98
CA GLY A 43 22.85 -15.27 8.16
C GLY A 43 21.62 -14.86 7.34
N GLY A 44 21.39 -13.55 7.17
CA GLY A 44 20.34 -12.99 6.33
C GLY A 44 20.77 -12.70 4.88
N TYR A 45 19.88 -12.05 4.12
CA TYR A 45 20.07 -11.73 2.69
C TYR A 45 20.59 -10.31 2.46
N GLY A 46 20.68 -9.51 3.52
CA GLY A 46 21.28 -8.18 3.50
C GLY A 46 20.36 -7.06 3.03
N PHE A 47 19.05 -7.27 2.91
CA PHE A 47 18.13 -6.14 2.69
C PHE A 47 17.88 -5.35 3.97
N ASP A 48 17.62 -4.05 3.85
CA ASP A 48 17.27 -3.21 5.01
C ASP A 48 15.81 -3.34 5.41
N TYR A 49 14.93 -3.49 4.41
CA TYR A 49 13.49 -3.56 4.61
C TYR A 49 12.83 -4.58 3.68
N ARG A 50 11.68 -5.11 4.11
CA ARG A 50 10.74 -5.85 3.27
C ARG A 50 9.38 -5.15 3.20
N MET A 51 8.64 -5.34 2.11
CA MET A 51 7.26 -4.86 2.03
C MET A 51 6.30 -5.71 2.89
N ALA A 52 5.43 -5.05 3.66
CA ALA A 52 4.39 -5.72 4.45
C ALA A 52 3.11 -5.96 3.61
N MET A 53 3.20 -6.87 2.65
CA MET A 53 2.14 -7.11 1.65
C MET A 53 0.84 -7.68 2.25
N ASN A 54 0.89 -8.25 3.46
CA ASN A 54 -0.29 -8.78 4.14
C ASN A 54 -1.28 -7.68 4.59
N ILE A 55 -0.79 -6.46 4.86
CA ILE A 55 -1.62 -5.37 5.37
C ILE A 55 -2.65 -4.88 4.32
N PRO A 56 -2.25 -4.54 3.07
CA PRO A 56 -3.20 -4.20 2.01
C PRO A 56 -4.22 -5.31 1.72
N ASP A 57 -3.76 -6.56 1.59
CA ASP A 57 -4.63 -7.71 1.32
C ASP A 57 -5.71 -7.85 2.39
N TYR A 58 -5.33 -7.64 3.66
CA TYR A 58 -6.27 -7.66 4.77
C TYR A 58 -7.30 -6.53 4.68
N TRP A 59 -6.88 -5.29 4.42
CA TRP A 59 -7.81 -4.16 4.28
C TRP A 59 -8.81 -4.39 3.15
N ILE A 60 -8.35 -4.88 1.99
CA ILE A 60 -9.21 -5.20 0.86
C ILE A 60 -10.19 -6.31 1.22
N LYS A 61 -9.70 -7.36 1.88
CA LYS A 61 -10.53 -8.48 2.33
C LYS A 61 -11.66 -8.01 3.24
N ILE A 62 -11.35 -7.22 4.28
CA ILE A 62 -12.39 -6.76 5.21
C ILE A 62 -13.37 -5.78 4.55
N LEU A 63 -12.91 -4.96 3.60
CA LEU A 63 -13.76 -4.04 2.84
C LEU A 63 -14.68 -4.77 1.86
N LYS A 64 -14.25 -5.91 1.29
CA LYS A 64 -15.04 -6.72 0.35
C LYS A 64 -15.99 -7.69 1.06
N GLU A 65 -15.56 -8.31 2.16
CA GLU A 65 -16.23 -9.48 2.73
C GLU A 65 -17.03 -9.20 4.02
N LYS A 66 -16.81 -8.06 4.69
CA LYS A 66 -17.38 -7.81 6.02
C LYS A 66 -18.11 -6.47 6.12
N ILE A 67 -19.21 -6.49 6.88
CA ILE A 67 -19.86 -5.28 7.37
C ILE A 67 -19.08 -4.70 8.55
N ASP A 68 -19.28 -3.42 8.84
CA ASP A 68 -18.50 -2.67 9.84
C ASP A 68 -18.60 -3.26 11.24
N GLU A 69 -19.78 -3.77 11.60
CA GLU A 69 -20.06 -4.33 12.92
C GLU A 69 -19.25 -5.60 13.20
N ASP A 70 -18.80 -6.29 12.14
CA ASP A 70 -17.99 -7.51 12.23
C ASP A 70 -16.47 -7.22 12.32
N TRP A 71 -16.08 -5.94 12.29
CA TRP A 71 -14.68 -5.54 12.40
C TRP A 71 -14.22 -5.62 13.84
N LYS A 72 -13.49 -6.69 14.17
CA LYS A 72 -12.92 -6.89 15.51
C LYS A 72 -11.64 -6.07 15.67
N PRO A 73 -11.58 -5.08 16.59
CA PRO A 73 -10.39 -4.24 16.75
C PRO A 73 -9.12 -5.04 17.09
N SER A 74 -9.26 -6.14 17.82
CA SER A 74 -8.15 -7.05 18.13
C SER A 74 -7.59 -7.75 16.88
N ALA A 75 -8.45 -8.13 15.93
CA ALA A 75 -8.03 -8.74 14.68
C ALA A 75 -7.34 -7.72 13.76
N LEU A 76 -7.87 -6.49 13.69
CA LEU A 76 -7.23 -5.39 12.95
C LEU A 76 -5.82 -5.13 13.50
N PHE A 77 -5.72 -4.99 14.83
CA PHE A 77 -4.44 -4.71 15.49
C PHE A 77 -3.44 -5.86 15.33
N TRP A 78 -3.90 -7.11 15.44
CA TRP A 78 -3.07 -8.28 15.20
C TRP A 78 -2.48 -8.24 13.79
N GLU A 79 -3.29 -8.03 12.76
CA GLU A 79 -2.81 -8.11 11.38
C GLU A 79 -1.76 -7.04 11.05
N VAL A 80 -1.96 -5.80 11.51
CA VAL A 80 -1.01 -4.70 11.27
C VAL A 80 0.25 -4.79 12.13
N THR A 81 0.28 -5.65 13.14
CA THR A 81 1.44 -5.87 14.03
C THR A 81 2.08 -7.25 13.87
N ASN A 82 1.48 -8.16 13.08
CA ASN A 82 1.94 -9.52 12.89
C ASN A 82 3.17 -9.59 11.97
N ARG A 83 4.36 -9.50 12.58
CA ARG A 83 5.65 -9.52 11.88
C ARG A 83 6.76 -10.02 12.81
N ARG A 84 7.90 -10.36 12.20
CA ARG A 84 9.12 -10.70 12.95
C ARG A 84 9.73 -9.42 13.52
N TYR A 85 10.09 -9.44 14.80
CA TYR A 85 10.67 -8.27 15.48
C TYR A 85 12.02 -7.85 14.89
N GLU A 86 12.81 -8.83 14.42
CA GLU A 86 14.17 -8.62 13.90
C GLU A 86 14.18 -8.09 12.46
N GLU A 87 13.07 -8.18 11.72
CA GLU A 87 12.95 -7.72 10.35
C GLU A 87 12.19 -6.39 10.28
N LYS A 88 12.83 -5.36 9.71
CA LYS A 88 12.14 -4.10 9.44
C LYS A 88 11.25 -4.23 8.20
N THR A 89 10.08 -3.62 8.27
CA THR A 89 9.08 -3.66 7.20
C THR A 89 8.64 -2.26 6.78
N ILE A 90 8.32 -2.11 5.51
CA ILE A 90 7.59 -0.97 4.98
C ILE A 90 6.10 -1.30 4.97
N SER A 91 5.33 -0.60 5.79
CA SER A 91 3.87 -0.76 5.87
C SER A 91 3.18 0.23 4.96
N TYR A 92 2.09 -0.19 4.34
CA TYR A 92 1.23 0.65 3.51
C TYR A 92 -0.19 0.10 3.54
N ALA A 93 -1.18 0.97 3.40
CA ALA A 93 -2.58 0.58 3.46
C ALA A 93 -3.08 0.02 2.12
N GLU A 94 -2.57 0.55 1.02
CA GLU A 94 -2.88 0.16 -0.36
C GLU A 94 -1.65 0.38 -1.25
N SER A 95 -1.46 -0.50 -2.21
CA SER A 95 -0.39 -0.55 -3.20
C SER A 95 -0.79 0.14 -4.51
N HIS A 96 0.11 0.10 -5.48
CA HIS A 96 -0.17 0.56 -6.84
C HIS A 96 -1.06 -0.42 -7.62
N ASP A 97 -1.07 -1.70 -7.28
CA ASP A 97 -1.89 -2.72 -7.95
C ASP A 97 -3.38 -2.45 -7.76
N GLN A 98 -3.78 -2.02 -6.56
CA GLN A 98 -5.18 -1.67 -6.30
C GLN A 98 -5.63 -0.39 -7.02
N ALA A 99 -4.67 0.42 -7.47
CA ALA A 99 -4.96 1.62 -8.24
C ALA A 99 -5.06 1.34 -9.74
N LEU A 100 -4.71 0.13 -10.22
CA LEU A 100 -4.79 -0.22 -11.65
C LEU A 100 -6.21 -0.64 -12.05
N VAL A 101 -6.49 -0.57 -13.36
CA VAL A 101 -7.74 -1.05 -13.93
C VAL A 101 -8.00 -2.52 -13.55
N GLY A 102 -9.14 -2.77 -12.90
CA GLY A 102 -9.57 -4.12 -12.50
C GLY A 102 -9.64 -4.35 -10.99
N ASP A 103 -9.11 -3.45 -10.17
CA ASP A 103 -9.35 -3.43 -8.72
C ASP A 103 -9.84 -2.05 -8.26
N LYS A 104 -10.10 -1.90 -6.96
CA LYS A 104 -10.60 -0.65 -6.37
C LYS A 104 -9.67 -0.19 -5.25
N THR A 105 -9.38 1.12 -5.23
CA THR A 105 -8.71 1.77 -4.10
C THR A 105 -9.58 1.72 -2.83
N ILE A 106 -8.97 1.93 -1.66
CA ILE A 106 -9.69 1.92 -0.38
C ILE A 106 -10.84 2.92 -0.39
N ILE A 107 -10.60 4.14 -0.88
CA ILE A 107 -11.64 5.18 -0.93
C ILE A 107 -12.80 4.79 -1.86
N PHE A 108 -12.48 4.13 -2.99
CA PHE A 108 -13.49 3.68 -3.94
C PHE A 108 -14.30 2.49 -3.42
N HIS A 109 -13.68 1.63 -2.60
CA HIS A 109 -14.40 0.61 -1.84
C HIS A 109 -15.40 1.21 -0.83
N LEU A 110 -15.04 2.33 -0.20
CA LEU A 110 -15.85 2.95 0.85
C LEU A 110 -17.01 3.79 0.30
N ILE A 111 -16.74 4.61 -0.72
CA ILE A 111 -17.66 5.65 -1.21
C ILE A 111 -18.26 5.29 -2.57
N ASP A 112 -17.51 4.59 -3.43
CA ASP A 112 -17.94 4.19 -4.78
C ASP A 112 -18.45 5.39 -5.60
N ALA A 113 -19.58 5.27 -6.31
CA ALA A 113 -20.09 6.32 -7.20
C ALA A 113 -20.46 7.64 -6.50
N ASP A 114 -20.68 7.64 -5.18
CA ASP A 114 -21.02 8.86 -4.42
C ASP A 114 -19.88 9.89 -4.42
N MET A 115 -18.65 9.44 -4.72
CA MET A 115 -17.47 10.29 -4.79
C MET A 115 -17.56 11.35 -5.90
N TYR A 116 -18.33 11.08 -6.96
CA TYR A 116 -18.46 12.02 -8.09
C TYR A 116 -19.45 13.16 -7.80
N TRP A 117 -20.35 12.99 -6.84
CA TRP A 117 -21.46 13.91 -6.60
C TRP A 117 -21.39 14.59 -5.23
N PHE A 118 -20.96 13.87 -4.20
CA PHE A 118 -21.11 14.29 -2.80
C PHE A 118 -19.78 14.62 -2.11
N MET A 119 -18.72 14.91 -2.88
CA MET A 119 -17.42 15.36 -2.36
C MET A 119 -17.30 16.89 -2.27
N GLN A 120 -18.36 17.63 -2.63
CA GLN A 120 -18.43 19.08 -2.46
C GLN A 120 -18.75 19.44 -1.01
N LYS A 121 -18.05 20.46 -0.48
CA LYS A 121 -18.30 20.99 0.86
C LYS A 121 -19.77 21.41 1.02
N GLY A 122 -20.46 20.84 2.00
CA GLY A 122 -21.86 21.12 2.32
C GLY A 122 -22.90 20.25 1.60
N ASP A 123 -22.47 19.36 0.70
CA ASP A 123 -23.33 18.35 0.04
C ASP A 123 -22.90 16.92 0.43
N GLU A 124 -22.25 16.75 1.58
CA GLU A 124 -21.72 15.45 2.00
C GLU A 124 -22.84 14.54 2.49
N ASN A 125 -22.98 13.37 1.86
CA ASN A 125 -23.89 12.34 2.34
C ASN A 125 -23.26 11.52 3.49
N TYR A 126 -24.06 10.70 4.17
CA TYR A 126 -23.58 9.85 5.27
C TYR A 126 -22.45 8.89 4.82
N ARG A 127 -22.54 8.36 3.61
CA ARG A 127 -21.57 7.41 3.06
C ARG A 127 -20.20 8.06 2.82
N VAL A 128 -20.16 9.28 2.30
CA VAL A 128 -18.96 10.09 2.11
C VAL A 128 -18.33 10.43 3.45
N ASN A 129 -19.12 10.91 4.41
CA ASN A 129 -18.63 11.22 5.76
C ASN A 129 -17.99 9.98 6.42
N ARG A 130 -18.66 8.82 6.33
CA ARG A 130 -18.13 7.54 6.79
C ARG A 130 -16.85 7.15 6.04
N GLY A 131 -16.86 7.24 4.72
CA GLY A 131 -15.73 6.84 3.88
C GLY A 131 -14.48 7.68 4.13
N ILE A 132 -14.62 9.00 4.26
CA ILE A 132 -13.52 9.91 4.61
C ILE A 132 -12.97 9.59 5.99
N ALA A 133 -13.84 9.32 6.98
CA ALA A 133 -13.41 8.97 8.33
C ALA A 133 -12.64 7.64 8.35
N LEU A 134 -13.19 6.59 7.75
CA LEU A 134 -12.54 5.28 7.68
C LEU A 134 -11.24 5.32 6.87
N HIS A 135 -11.20 6.05 5.75
CA HIS A 135 -9.98 6.23 4.97
C HIS A 135 -8.85 6.87 5.78
N LYS A 136 -9.16 7.84 6.65
CA LYS A 136 -8.19 8.42 7.59
C LYS A 136 -7.79 7.41 8.66
N MET A 137 -8.76 6.71 9.27
CA MET A 137 -8.50 5.74 10.34
C MET A 137 -7.66 4.55 9.89
N ILE A 138 -7.93 3.99 8.72
CA ILE A 138 -7.17 2.87 8.14
C ILE A 138 -5.70 3.26 7.97
N ARG A 139 -5.45 4.38 7.29
CA ARG A 139 -4.08 4.87 7.07
C ARG A 139 -3.39 5.24 8.37
N PHE A 140 -4.11 5.85 9.31
CA PHE A 140 -3.57 6.20 10.63
C PHE A 140 -3.20 4.96 11.44
N LEU A 141 -4.05 3.93 11.46
CA LEU A 141 -3.74 2.66 12.13
C LEU A 141 -2.49 2.03 11.51
N THR A 142 -2.41 1.94 10.19
CA THR A 142 -1.23 1.38 9.51
C THR A 142 0.04 2.21 9.74
N ALA A 143 -0.06 3.54 9.78
CA ALA A 143 1.07 4.43 9.99
C ALA A 143 1.57 4.46 11.45
N THR A 144 0.68 4.30 12.42
CA THR A 144 1.04 4.29 13.85
C THR A 144 1.64 2.96 14.29
N THR A 145 1.34 1.87 13.58
CA THR A 145 1.86 0.53 13.88
C THR A 145 3.02 0.12 12.98
N ILE A 146 3.74 1.03 12.34
CA ILE A 146 4.90 0.68 11.50
C ILE A 146 6.08 0.10 12.28
N ASN A 147 6.91 -0.71 11.61
CA ASN A 147 8.21 -1.19 12.11
C ASN A 147 9.29 -0.98 11.05
N GLY A 148 9.57 0.28 10.74
CA GLY A 148 10.58 0.63 9.76
C GLY A 148 10.21 1.87 8.96
N GLY A 149 9.23 1.75 8.07
CA GLY A 149 8.78 2.85 7.24
C GLY A 149 7.32 2.75 6.84
N TYR A 150 6.80 3.88 6.33
CA TYR A 150 5.46 3.98 5.76
C TYR A 150 5.58 4.32 4.28
N LEU A 151 4.82 3.64 3.44
CA LEU A 151 4.72 3.92 2.01
C LEU A 151 3.29 4.36 1.68
N ASN A 152 3.19 5.34 0.80
CA ASN A 152 1.94 5.76 0.22
C ASN A 152 2.15 5.85 -1.29
N PHE A 153 1.41 5.04 -2.03
CA PHE A 153 1.32 5.25 -3.46
C PHE A 153 0.65 6.60 -3.66
N MET A 154 1.27 7.44 -4.47
CA MET A 154 0.82 8.82 -4.72
C MET A 154 -0.72 8.82 -4.99
N GLY A 155 -1.44 9.94 -4.87
CA GLY A 155 -2.88 10.04 -5.13
C GLY A 155 -3.75 9.47 -4.01
N ASN A 156 -3.35 8.34 -3.43
CA ASN A 156 -4.09 7.69 -2.34
C ASN A 156 -4.05 8.53 -1.04
N GLU A 157 -3.11 9.46 -0.90
CA GLU A 157 -3.04 10.39 0.24
C GLU A 157 -4.28 11.30 0.36
N PHE A 158 -4.95 11.60 -0.76
CA PHE A 158 -6.17 12.41 -0.77
C PHE A 158 -7.39 11.63 -1.25
N GLY A 159 -7.24 10.32 -1.49
CA GLY A 159 -8.30 9.49 -2.05
C GLY A 159 -8.60 9.87 -3.50
N HIS A 160 -7.59 9.82 -4.36
CA HIS A 160 -7.73 10.12 -5.79
C HIS A 160 -8.88 9.30 -6.39
N PRO A 161 -9.82 9.95 -7.10
CA PRO A 161 -10.92 9.26 -7.74
C PRO A 161 -10.44 8.49 -8.97
N GLU A 162 -11.21 7.47 -9.37
CA GLU A 162 -10.93 6.62 -10.54
C GLU A 162 -9.76 5.63 -10.35
N TRP A 163 -9.29 5.06 -11.46
CA TRP A 163 -8.20 4.10 -11.54
C TRP A 163 -7.19 4.56 -12.60
N ILE A 164 -5.97 4.05 -12.47
CA ILE A 164 -4.90 4.24 -13.43
C ILE A 164 -5.04 3.19 -14.54
N ASP A 165 -5.07 3.63 -15.80
CA ASP A 165 -5.01 2.75 -16.96
C ASP A 165 -3.96 3.27 -17.94
N PHE A 166 -3.10 2.37 -18.42
CA PHE A 166 -2.06 2.71 -19.38
C PHE A 166 -2.58 2.52 -20.81
N PRO A 167 -2.03 3.24 -21.81
CA PRO A 167 -2.42 3.08 -23.20
C PRO A 167 -2.18 1.64 -23.65
N ARG A 168 -3.24 0.98 -24.10
CA ARG A 168 -3.21 -0.40 -24.58
C ARG A 168 -4.26 -0.60 -25.64
N ASP A 169 -4.15 -1.68 -26.41
CA ASP A 169 -5.09 -1.94 -27.50
C ASP A 169 -6.56 -2.03 -27.00
N GLY A 170 -6.75 -2.60 -25.80
CA GLY A 170 -8.07 -2.73 -25.16
C GLY A 170 -8.74 -1.41 -24.72
N ASN A 171 -8.03 -0.28 -24.71
CA ASN A 171 -8.61 1.04 -24.46
C ASN A 171 -8.45 2.01 -25.65
N GLY A 172 -8.10 1.49 -26.83
CA GLY A 172 -7.93 2.30 -28.03
C GLY A 172 -6.74 3.26 -27.94
N TRP A 173 -5.68 2.87 -27.23
CA TRP A 173 -4.51 3.73 -26.96
C TRP A 173 -4.89 5.06 -26.29
N SER A 174 -5.88 5.02 -25.38
CA SER A 174 -6.34 6.22 -24.70
C SER A 174 -5.24 6.79 -23.82
N ASN A 175 -4.77 7.99 -24.19
CA ASN A 175 -3.81 8.79 -23.43
C ASN A 175 -4.50 9.85 -22.56
N SER A 176 -5.77 9.66 -22.21
CA SER A 176 -6.52 10.69 -21.48
C SER A 176 -5.81 11.00 -20.16
N PHE A 177 -5.62 12.29 -19.88
CA PHE A 177 -5.01 12.78 -18.65
C PHE A 177 -5.73 12.27 -17.38
N GLN A 178 -7.00 11.86 -17.49
CA GLN A 178 -7.77 11.20 -16.43
C GLN A 178 -7.23 9.80 -16.05
N GLN A 179 -6.70 9.04 -17.01
CA GLN A 179 -6.29 7.64 -16.81
C GLN A 179 -4.79 7.48 -16.49
N ILE A 180 -3.96 8.46 -16.91
CA ILE A 180 -2.50 8.41 -16.79
C ILE A 180 -1.97 9.56 -15.91
N GLY A 181 -2.68 10.68 -15.90
CA GLY A 181 -2.37 11.85 -15.08
C GLY A 181 -3.17 11.84 -13.78
N ARG A 182 -2.72 12.63 -12.81
CA ARG A 182 -3.45 12.78 -11.56
C ARG A 182 -3.97 14.17 -11.39
N HIS A 183 -5.22 14.24 -10.96
CA HIS A 183 -5.87 15.47 -10.57
C HIS A 183 -5.27 15.94 -9.24
N THR A 184 -4.18 16.71 -9.32
CA THR A 184 -3.62 17.44 -8.17
C THR A 184 -4.44 18.67 -7.79
N ASN A 185 -5.43 19.03 -8.62
CA ASN A 185 -6.34 20.15 -8.43
C ASN A 185 -7.65 19.76 -7.71
N THR A 186 -7.77 18.56 -7.16
CA THR A 186 -8.85 18.29 -6.19
C THR A 186 -8.57 19.15 -4.95
N PRO A 187 -9.41 20.15 -4.64
CA PRO A 187 -9.13 21.04 -3.52
C PRO A 187 -9.13 20.20 -2.23
N PRO A 188 -8.21 20.43 -1.29
CA PRO A 188 -8.34 19.85 0.04
C PRO A 188 -9.69 20.32 0.60
N CYS A 189 -10.48 19.40 1.18
CA CYS A 189 -11.63 19.78 1.98
C CYS A 189 -11.15 20.72 3.10
N GLN A 190 -11.26 22.03 2.90
CA GLN A 190 -11.22 23.06 3.93
C GLN A 190 -12.59 23.18 4.57
#